data_AF-A0A3A3GNP7-F1
#
_entry.id   AF-A0A3A3GNP7-F1
#
_cell.length_a   1.000
_cell.length_b   1.000
_cell.length_c   1.000
_cell.angle_alpha   90.00
_cell.angle_beta   90.00
_cell.angle_gamma   90.00
#
_symmetry.space_group_name_H-M   'P 1'
#
loop_
_entity.id
_entity.type
_entity.pdbx_description
1 polymer ?
#
loop_
_entity_poly.entity_id
_entity_poly.type
_entity_poly.pdbx_seq_one_letter_code
_entity_poly.pdbx_strand_id
1 'polypeptide(L)'
;MEIGKRIIYDAETGKILNGALNEMEGDLQNGLRPEVIDFIDLPFGYNENNFRDADLYHIDVSNPKTDPPVKRIVIDSYINRQPTEAERIKDLEDQLLMQENEKVGGIL
;
A
#
# COMPACT_ATOMS: atom_id res chain seq x y z
N MET A 1 -24.96 3.55 1.75
CA MET A 1 -24.50 2.17 1.94
C MET A 1 -23.00 2.19 1.77
N GLU A 2 -22.25 1.73 2.76
CA GLU A 2 -20.79 1.71 2.75
C GLU A 2 -20.34 0.26 2.56
N ILE A 3 -19.54 0.01 1.52
CA ILE A 3 -19.01 -1.32 1.21
C ILE A 3 -17.49 -1.19 1.19
N GLY A 4 -16.81 -2.04 1.94
CA GLY A 4 -15.36 -2.05 1.98
C GLY A 4 -14.73 -2.80 0.81
N LYS A 5 -13.45 -3.11 0.93
CA LYS A 5 -12.65 -3.71 -0.15
C LYS A 5 -12.51 -5.21 0.07
N ARG A 6 -12.83 -6.01 -0.95
CA ARG A 6 -12.47 -7.44 -0.99
C ARG A 6 -11.11 -7.61 -1.65
N ILE A 7 -10.21 -8.30 -0.98
CA ILE A 7 -8.91 -8.69 -1.53
C ILE A 7 -8.99 -10.17 -1.85
N ILE A 8 -8.64 -10.55 -3.08
CA ILE A 8 -8.58 -11.95 -3.53
C ILE A 8 -7.11 -12.30 -3.74
N TYR A 9 -6.71 -13.46 -3.22
CA TYR A 9 -5.32 -13.89 -3.20
C TYR A 9 -5.21 -15.40 -3.40
N ASP A 10 -4.03 -15.84 -3.82
CA ASP A 10 -3.63 -17.24 -3.87
C ASP A 10 -3.54 -17.80 -2.45
N ALA A 11 -4.30 -18.86 -2.16
CA ALA A 11 -4.39 -19.42 -0.81
C ALA A 11 -3.11 -20.10 -0.33
N GLU A 12 -2.22 -20.49 -1.25
CA GLU A 12 -0.95 -21.16 -0.93
C GLU A 12 0.20 -20.17 -0.80
N THR A 13 0.25 -19.16 -1.67
CA THR A 13 1.39 -18.23 -1.73
C THR A 13 1.13 -16.88 -1.08
N GLY A 14 -0.13 -16.52 -0.84
CA GLY A 14 -0.49 -15.20 -0.32
C GLY A 14 -0.49 -14.09 -1.38
N LYS A 15 -0.15 -14.42 -2.63
CA LYS A 15 -0.03 -13.45 -3.72
C LYS A 15 -1.39 -12.88 -4.08
N ILE A 16 -1.47 -11.56 -4.19
CA ILE A 16 -2.71 -10.87 -4.56
C ILE A 16 -3.03 -11.10 -6.04
N LEU A 17 -4.28 -11.43 -6.35
CA LEU A 17 -4.74 -11.77 -7.70
C LEU A 17 -5.43 -10.58 -8.41
N ASN A 18 -5.10 -9.35 -8.01
CA ASN A 18 -5.68 -8.15 -8.61
C ASN A 18 -5.35 -8.09 -10.11
N GLY A 19 -6.39 -8.02 -10.95
CA GLY A 19 -6.24 -7.95 -12.41
C GLY A 19 -5.94 -9.28 -13.11
N ALA A 20 -5.69 -10.37 -12.38
CA ALA A 20 -5.42 -11.71 -12.92
C ALA A 20 -6.68 -12.58 -13.08
N LEU A 21 -7.86 -12.06 -12.73
CA LEU A 21 -9.13 -12.80 -12.77
C LEU A 21 -9.94 -12.59 -14.06
N ASN A 22 -9.40 -11.80 -15.00
CA ASN A 22 -10.04 -11.55 -16.29
C ASN A 22 -9.61 -12.59 -17.32
N GLU A 23 -10.26 -12.57 -18.48
CA GLU A 23 -9.83 -13.39 -19.62
C GLU A 23 -8.44 -12.96 -20.10
N MET A 24 -7.58 -13.94 -20.39
CA MET A 24 -6.22 -13.71 -20.89
C MET A 24 -5.92 -14.69 -22.03
N GLU A 25 -5.17 -14.23 -23.03
CA GLU A 25 -4.72 -15.01 -24.19
C GLU A 25 -3.20 -14.87 -24.34
N GLY A 26 -2.52 -15.93 -24.79
CA GLY A 26 -1.08 -15.93 -25.07
C GLY A 26 -0.29 -16.91 -24.21
N ASP A 27 1.04 -16.75 -24.20
CA ASP A 27 1.94 -17.55 -23.38
C ASP A 27 1.89 -17.05 -21.93
N LEU A 28 1.03 -17.69 -21.14
CA LEU A 28 0.75 -17.32 -19.76
C LEU A 28 1.84 -17.87 -18.84
N GLN A 29 2.43 -17.00 -18.03
CA GLN A 29 3.33 -17.43 -16.96
C GLN A 29 2.59 -18.35 -15.98
N ASN A 30 3.27 -19.42 -15.57
CA ASN A 30 2.75 -20.33 -14.54
C ASN A 30 2.47 -19.56 -13.23
N GLY A 31 1.36 -19.89 -12.57
CA GLY A 31 0.95 -19.23 -11.32
C GLY A 31 0.15 -17.94 -11.50
N LEU A 32 -0.32 -17.63 -12.72
CA LEU A 32 -1.32 -16.57 -12.94
C LEU A 32 -2.73 -16.97 -12.46
N ARG A 33 -3.03 -18.27 -12.50
CA ARG A 33 -4.29 -18.84 -12.00
C ARG A 33 -3.97 -19.96 -11.00
N PRO A 34 -3.97 -19.68 -9.69
CA PRO A 34 -3.77 -20.71 -8.68
C PRO A 34 -4.94 -21.70 -8.66
N GLU A 35 -4.68 -22.92 -8.19
CA GLU A 35 -5.73 -23.95 -8.03
C GLU A 35 -6.73 -23.56 -6.93
N VAL A 36 -6.24 -22.89 -5.88
CA VAL A 36 -7.04 -22.48 -4.73
C VAL A 36 -6.90 -20.98 -4.50
N ILE A 37 -8.04 -20.30 -4.44
CA ILE A 37 -8.13 -18.88 -4.12
C ILE A 37 -8.80 -18.68 -2.77
N ASP A 38 -8.49 -17.56 -2.13
CA ASP A 38 -9.16 -17.14 -0.91
C ASP A 38 -9.35 -15.61 -0.90
N PHE A 39 -10.11 -15.11 0.08
CA PHE A 39 -10.40 -13.69 0.16
C PHE A 39 -10.38 -13.13 1.59
N ILE A 40 -10.12 -11.83 1.69
CA ILE A 40 -10.27 -11.04 2.91
C ILE A 40 -11.19 -9.86 2.59
N ASP A 41 -12.23 -9.69 3.41
CA ASP A 41 -13.10 -8.52 3.36
C ASP A 41 -12.61 -7.48 4.36
N LEU A 42 -12.24 -6.31 3.85
CA LEU A 42 -11.88 -5.14 4.65
C LEU A 42 -13.12 -4.30 4.92
N PRO A 43 -13.25 -3.70 6.11
CA PRO A 43 -14.32 -2.75 6.38
C PRO A 43 -14.18 -1.50 5.50
N PHE A 44 -15.28 -0.76 5.34
CA PHE A 44 -15.23 0.53 4.67
C PHE A 44 -14.27 1.47 5.39
N GLY A 45 -13.43 2.16 4.62
CA GLY A 45 -12.45 3.09 5.17
C GLY A 45 -11.24 2.46 5.87
N TYR A 46 -11.03 1.14 5.75
CA TYR A 46 -9.84 0.48 6.32
C TYR A 46 -8.53 1.21 5.96
N ASN A 47 -7.72 1.50 6.98
CA ASN A 47 -6.41 2.16 6.83
C ASN A 47 -5.42 1.73 7.92
N GLU A 48 -5.61 0.55 8.51
CA GLU A 48 -4.62 0.01 9.44
C GLU A 48 -3.29 -0.18 8.70
N ASN A 49 -2.16 0.04 9.39
CA ASN A 49 -0.82 0.04 8.79
C ASN A 49 -0.68 0.97 7.56
N ASN A 50 -1.45 2.06 7.47
CA ASN A 50 -1.45 2.96 6.30
C ASN A 50 -1.77 2.22 4.98
N PHE A 51 -2.63 1.21 5.04
CA PHE A 51 -2.95 0.37 3.88
C PHE A 51 -3.44 1.15 2.65
N ARG A 52 -4.02 2.35 2.80
CA ARG A 52 -4.42 3.19 1.67
C ARG A 52 -3.25 3.68 0.83
N ASP A 53 -2.08 3.78 1.43
CA ASP A 53 -0.84 4.20 0.79
C ASP A 53 0.01 3.00 0.38
N ALA A 54 -0.49 1.76 0.51
CA ALA A 54 0.25 0.56 0.09
C ALA A 54 0.30 0.47 -1.44
N ASP A 55 1.52 0.28 -1.97
CA ASP A 55 1.79 0.05 -3.39
C ASP A 55 1.83 -1.46 -3.67
N LEU A 56 2.70 -2.18 -2.96
CA LEU A 56 2.79 -3.64 -2.99
C LEU A 56 2.50 -4.24 -1.62
N TYR A 57 1.73 -5.31 -1.61
CA TYR A 57 1.37 -6.06 -0.41
C TYR A 57 0.99 -7.49 -0.77
N HIS A 58 1.06 -8.38 0.22
CA HIS A 58 0.61 -9.78 0.14
C HIS A 58 -0.09 -10.21 1.43
N ILE A 59 -0.69 -11.39 1.40
CA ILE A 59 -1.29 -12.02 2.58
C ILE A 59 -0.31 -13.04 3.17
N ASP A 60 0.04 -12.91 4.44
CA ASP A 60 0.75 -13.96 5.16
C ASP A 60 -0.21 -15.13 5.44
N VAL A 61 -0.05 -16.19 4.66
CA VAL A 61 -0.82 -17.43 4.74
C VAL A 61 -0.49 -18.28 5.98
N SER A 62 0.62 -17.97 6.67
CA SER A 62 1.01 -18.64 7.91
C SER A 62 0.07 -18.27 9.07
N ASN A 63 -0.53 -17.09 8.99
CA ASN A 63 -1.46 -16.61 10.00
C ASN A 63 -2.86 -17.22 9.81
N PRO A 64 -3.52 -17.68 10.89
CA PRO A 64 -4.86 -18.24 10.81
C PRO A 64 -5.86 -17.28 10.16
N LYS A 65 -6.81 -17.81 9.39
CA LYS A 65 -7.86 -16.99 8.76
C LYS A 65 -8.76 -16.25 9.75
N THR A 66 -8.80 -16.73 10.99
CA THR A 66 -9.53 -16.10 12.11
C THR A 66 -8.88 -14.83 12.63
N ASP A 67 -7.60 -14.60 12.29
CA ASP A 67 -6.88 -13.41 12.73
C ASP A 67 -7.36 -12.17 11.98
N PRO A 68 -7.30 -10.99 12.65
CA PRO A 68 -7.71 -9.74 12.03
C PRO A 68 -6.83 -9.41 10.80
N PRO A 69 -7.37 -8.70 9.79
CA PRO A 69 -6.64 -8.39 8.56
C PRO A 69 -5.28 -7.72 8.79
N VAL A 70 -5.15 -6.89 9.84
CA VAL A 70 -3.90 -6.18 10.20
C VAL A 70 -2.72 -7.11 10.51
N LYS A 71 -2.98 -8.34 10.96
CA LYS A 71 -1.95 -9.34 11.21
C LYS A 71 -1.62 -10.17 9.97
N ARG A 72 -2.54 -10.21 9.01
CA ARG A 72 -2.45 -11.06 7.83
C ARG A 72 -1.94 -10.31 6.61
N ILE A 73 -2.17 -9.00 6.53
CA ILE A 73 -1.72 -8.17 5.42
C ILE A 73 -0.32 -7.65 5.72
N VAL A 74 0.63 -8.03 4.86
CA VAL A 74 2.01 -7.55 4.91
C VAL A 74 2.20 -6.56 3.78
N ILE A 75 2.61 -5.34 4.12
CA ILE A 75 2.89 -4.28 3.15
C ILE A 75 4.36 -4.36 2.78
N ASP A 76 4.63 -4.62 1.50
CA ASP A 76 5.98 -4.74 0.94
C ASP A 76 6.53 -3.35 0.56
N SER A 77 5.69 -2.47 0.05
CA SER A 77 6.05 -1.07 -0.26
C SER A 77 4.85 -0.14 -0.11
N TYR A 78 5.14 1.12 0.21
CA TYR A 78 4.19 2.21 0.12
C TYR A 78 4.39 2.99 -1.17
N ILE A 79 3.35 3.67 -1.63
CA ILE A 79 3.39 4.58 -2.76
C ILE A 79 4.43 5.65 -2.43
N ASN A 80 5.56 5.60 -3.13
CA ASN A 80 6.56 6.66 -3.07
C ASN A 80 5.96 7.92 -3.70
N ARG A 81 5.36 8.78 -2.88
CA ARG A 81 5.07 10.15 -3.29
C ARG A 81 6.42 10.83 -3.55
N GLN A 82 6.77 10.94 -4.82
CA GLN A 82 7.79 11.90 -5.23
C GLN A 82 7.21 13.29 -4.91
N PRO A 83 7.87 14.09 -4.06
CA PRO A 83 7.39 15.43 -3.79
C PRO A 83 7.31 16.19 -5.10
N THR A 84 6.22 16.92 -5.29
CA THR A 84 6.07 17.78 -6.46
C THR A 84 7.17 18.84 -6.48
N GLU A 85 7.48 19.39 -7.65
CA GLU A 85 8.47 20.47 -7.74
C GLU A 85 8.12 21.65 -6.85
N ALA A 86 6.82 21.96 -6.70
CA ALA A 86 6.33 22.99 -5.80
C ALA A 86 6.58 22.67 -4.31
N GLU A 87 6.38 21.42 -3.88
CA GLU A 87 6.69 20.99 -2.51
C GLU A 87 8.20 21.03 -2.24
N ARG A 88 9.02 20.66 -3.22
CA ARG A 88 10.48 20.77 -3.12
C ARG A 88 10.95 22.21 -3.02
N ILE A 89 10.37 23.12 -3.80
CA ILE A 89 10.67 24.56 -3.74
C ILE A 89 10.31 25.11 -2.37
N LYS A 90 9.11 24.77 -1.85
CA LYS A 90 8.67 25.23 -0.54
C LYS A 90 9.60 24.75 0.59
N ASP A 91 9.99 23.47 0.59
CA ASP A 91 10.92 22.94 1.58
C ASP A 91 12.29 23.64 1.52
N LEU A 92 12.77 23.98 0.31
CA LEU A 92 14.00 24.74 0.12
C LEU A 92 13.87 26.19 0.63
N GLU A 93 12.73 26.84 0.37
CA GLU A 93 12.42 28.18 0.90
C GLU A 93 12.37 28.18 2.43
N ASP A 94 11.71 27.18 3.03
CA ASP A 94 11.61 27.03 4.48
C ASP A 94 12.99 26.77 5.12
N GLN A 95 13.85 25.95 4.49
CA GLN A 95 15.23 25.74 4.94
C GLN A 95 16.08 27.00 4.85
N LEU A 96 15.95 27.78 3.78
CA LEU A 96 16.66 29.05 3.62
C LEU A 96 16.20 30.07 4.67
N LEU A 97 14.90 30.15 4.93
CA LEU A 97 14.33 31.03 5.95
C LEU A 97 14.81 30.67 7.37
N MET A 98 14.90 29.37 7.69
CA MET A 98 15.46 28.92 8.97
C MET A 98 16.94 29.28 9.10
N GLN A 99 17.74 29.05 8.06
CA GLN A 99 19.16 29.42 8.06
C GLN A 99 19.37 30.93 8.18
N GLU A 100 18.51 31.73 7.55
CA GLU A 100 18.55 33.19 7.65
C GLU A 100 18.17 33.64 9.07
N ASN A 101 17.11 33.07 9.66
CA ASN A 101 16.74 33.34 11.06
C ASN A 101 17.84 32.97 12.06
N GLU A 102 18.58 31.88 11.82
CA GLU A 102 19.74 31.48 12.62
C GLU A 102 20.93 32.43 12.46
N LYS A 103 21.16 32.96 11.24
CA LYS A 103 22.24 33.92 10.96
C LYS A 103 21.93 35.34 11.43
N VAL A 104 20.66 35.75 11.37
CA VAL A 104 20.20 37.08 11.80
C VAL A 104 19.96 37.12 13.31
N GLY A 105 19.93 35.95 13.98
CA GLY A 105 19.86 35.84 15.42
C GLY A 105 18.54 36.36 15.95
N GLY A 106 17.45 35.60 15.74
CA GLY A 106 16.17 35.72 16.44
C GLY A 106 15.82 37.14 16.92
N ILE A 107 15.44 38.02 16.00
CA ILE A 107 14.90 39.32 16.39
C ILE A 107 13.43 39.11 16.75
N LEU A 108 13.16 39.25 18.06
CA LEU A 108 11.84 39.36 18.70
C LEU A 108 10.88 40.30 17.96
#